data_AF-A0A1J5P9V6-F1
#
_entry.id   AF-A0A1J5P9V6-F1
#
_cell.length_a   1.000
_cell.length_b   1.000
_cell.length_c   1.000
_cell.angle_alpha   90.00
_cell.angle_beta   90.00
_cell.angle_gamma   90.00
#
_symmetry.space_group_name_H-M   'P 1'
#
loop_
_entity.id
_entity.type
_entity.pdbx_description
1 polymer ?
#
loop_
_entity_poly.entity_id
_entity_poly.type
_entity_poly.pdbx_seq_one_letter_code
_entity_poly.pdbx_strand_id
1 'polypeptide(L)' 'MIGVAPIARAQVIKKLWDYIKAHHLQDTTNKRAINADDKLLAVFGKPQVSMFELAGIVGQHLTAAAGVEGGQ' A
#
# COMPACT_ATOMS: atom_id res chain seq x y z
N MET A 1 -18.92 19.38 -8.49
CA MET A 1 -18.33 18.84 -7.25
C MET A 1 -17.08 18.10 -7.66
N ILE A 2 -15.90 18.58 -7.29
CA ILE A 2 -14.62 18.01 -7.72
C ILE A 2 -14.39 16.77 -6.85
N GLY A 3 -14.97 15.65 -7.26
CA GLY A 3 -14.70 14.35 -6.65
C GLY A 3 -13.25 14.00 -6.96
N VAL A 4 -12.37 14.17 -5.98
CA VAL A 4 -11.01 13.65 -6.02
C VAL A 4 -11.14 12.18 -6.39
N ALA A 5 -10.74 11.85 -7.62
CA ALA A 5 -10.86 10.50 -8.13
C ALA A 5 -10.18 9.57 -7.11
N PRO A 6 -10.87 8.53 -6.60
CA PRO A 6 -10.26 7.59 -5.68
C PRO A 6 -8.99 7.11 -6.35
N ILE A 7 -7.83 7.39 -5.74
CA ILE A 7 -6.55 7.05 -6.36
C ILE A 7 -6.60 5.56 -6.65
N ALA A 8 -6.58 5.22 -7.94
CA ALA A 8 -6.77 3.86 -8.38
C ALA A 8 -5.77 2.94 -7.64
N ARG A 9 -6.22 1.76 -7.22
CA ARG A 9 -5.37 0.77 -6.52
C ARG A 9 -4.02 0.56 -7.20
N ALA A 10 -4.02 0.54 -8.53
CA ALA A 10 -2.80 0.43 -9.32
C ALA A 10 -1.81 1.59 -9.10
N GLN A 11 -2.30 2.83 -8.97
CA GLN A 11 -1.47 4.01 -8.71
C GLN A 11 -0.86 3.99 -7.30
N VAL A 12 -1.64 3.58 -6.29
CA VAL A 12 -1.11 3.43 -4.92
C VAL A 12 -0.03 2.36 -4.89
N ILE A 13 -0.29 1.18 -5.45
CA ILE A 13 0.71 0.11 -5.53
C ILE A 13 1.96 0.61 -6.25
N LYS A 14 1.82 1.33 -7.36
CA LYS A 14 2.96 1.87 -8.11
C LYS A 14 3.79 2.86 -7.28
N LYS A 15 3.16 3.81 -6.59
CA LYS A 15 3.85 4.77 -5.70
C LYS A 15 4.54 4.07 -4.53
N LEU A 16 3.87 3.09 -3.93
CA LEU A 16 4.43 2.30 -2.85
C LEU A 16 5.66 1.52 -3.33
N TRP A 17 5.60 0.98 -4.55
CA TRP A 17 6.70 0.22 -5.13
C TRP A 17 7.89 1.08 -5.52
N ASP A 18 7.63 2.31 -5.98
CA ASP A 18 8.66 3.33 -6.19
C ASP A 18 9.36 3.69 -4.88
N TYR A 19 8.59 3.93 -3.80
CA TYR A 19 9.12 4.21 -2.47
C TYR A 19 9.97 3.03 -1.93
N ILE A 20 9.45 1.81 -2.00
CA ILE A 20 10.16 0.62 -1.53
C ILE A 20 11.50 0.45 -2.26
N LYS A 21 11.54 0.70 -3.57
CA LYS A 21 12.79 0.63 -4.33
C LYS A 21 13.74 1.77 -3.98
N ALA A 22 13.24 3.00 -3.89
CA ALA A 22 14.05 4.17 -3.53
C ALA A 22 14.67 4.04 -2.13
N HIS A 23 13.97 3.39 -1.21
CA HIS A 23 14.42 3.14 0.16
C HIS A 23 15.07 1.76 0.36
N HIS A 24 15.24 0.98 -0.71
CA HIS A 24 15.82 -0.37 -0.65
C HIS A 24 15.15 -1.30 0.37
N LEU A 25 13.83 -1.16 0.53
CA LEU A 25 13.03 -1.91 1.49
C LEU A 25 12.68 -3.33 1.02
N GLN A 26 12.98 -3.67 -0.24
CA GLN A 26 12.85 -5.04 -0.71
C GLN A 26 13.92 -5.92 -0.08
N ASP A 27 13.51 -7.05 0.49
CA ASP A 27 14.46 -7.96 1.12
C ASP A 27 15.40 -8.58 0.06
N THR A 28 16.70 -8.57 0.35
CA THR A 28 17.74 -9.05 -0.57
C THR A 28 17.76 -10.57 -0.68
N THR A 29 17.32 -11.26 0.37
CA THR A 29 17.28 -12.73 0.45
C THR A 29 15.95 -13.26 -0.11
N ASN A 30 14.86 -12.58 0.23
CA ASN A 30 13.51 -12.91 -0.21
C ASN A 30 12.91 -11.74 -0.98
N LYS A 31 13.11 -11.72 -2.30
CA LYS A 31 12.58 -10.67 -3.20
C LYS A 31 11.05 -10.47 -3.16
N ARG A 32 10.31 -11.37 -2.50
CA ARG A 32 8.85 -11.26 -2.28
C ARG A 32 8.48 -10.55 -0.97
N ALA A 33 9.43 -10.43 -0.05
CA ALA A 33 9.28 -9.75 1.22
C ALA A 33 9.70 -8.28 1.11
N ILE A 34 8.97 -7.43 1.82
CA ILE A 34 9.14 -6.00 1.89
C ILE A 34 9.26 -5.65 3.37
N ASN A 35 10.41 -5.09 3.74
CA ASN A 35 10.68 -4.59 5.07
C ASN A 35 9.97 -3.24 5.23
N ALA A 36 9.04 -3.17 6.17
CA ALA A 36 8.35 -1.94 6.48
C ALA A 36 9.32 -1.02 7.24
N ASP A 37 9.51 0.20 6.74
CA ASP A 37 10.10 1.27 7.54
C ASP A 37 9.06 1.79 8.53
N ASP A 38 9.46 2.74 9.38
CA ASP A 38 8.59 3.34 10.40
C ASP A 38 7.24 3.83 9.84
N LYS A 39 7.26 4.40 8.63
CA LYS A 39 6.06 4.88 7.94
C LYS A 39 5.19 3.75 7.43
N LEU A 40 5.79 2.76 6.76
CA LEU A 40 5.07 1.60 6.27
C LEU A 40 4.59 0.70 7.40
N LEU A 41 5.24 0.71 8.56
CA LEU A 41 4.83 -0.05 9.74
C LEU A 41 3.44 0.39 10.21
N ALA A 42 3.16 1.70 10.19
CA ALA A 42 1.85 2.24 10.54
C ALA A 42 0.75 1.84 9.54
N VAL A 43 1.12 1.63 8.27
CA VAL A 43 0.19 1.21 7.20
C VAL A 43 0.00 -0.30 7.19
N PHE A 44 1.08 -1.05 7.36
CA PHE A 44 1.12 -2.50 7.23
C PHE A 44 0.79 -3.22 8.54
N GLY A 45 0.99 -2.56 9.68
CA GLY A 45 0.83 -3.10 11.03
C GLY A 45 1.87 -4.15 11.42
N LYS A 46 2.90 -4.38 10.58
CA LYS A 46 3.94 -5.38 10.81
C LYS A 46 5.27 -4.96 10.17
N PRO A 47 6.41 -5.45 10.71
CA PRO A 47 7.75 -5.08 10.23
C PRO A 47 8.10 -5.64 8.85
N GLN A 48 7.41 -6.67 8.39
CA GLN A 48 7.66 -7.26 7.08
C GLN A 48 6.36 -7.79 6.48
N VAL A 49 6.09 -7.44 5.22
CA VAL A 49 4.94 -7.92 4.45
C VAL A 49 5.40 -8.60 3.17
N SER A 50 4.61 -9.54 2.68
CA SER A 50 4.79 -10.10 1.34
C SER A 50 4.05 -9.28 0.27
N MET A 51 4.44 -9.40 -1.01
CA MET A 51 3.74 -8.73 -2.12
C MET A 51 2.22 -9.04 -2.17
N PHE A 52 1.82 -10.25 -1.77
CA PHE A 52 0.41 -10.63 -1.64
C PHE A 52 -0.30 -9.86 -0.52
N GLU A 53 0.34 -9.72 0.63
CA GLU A 53 -0.18 -8.96 1.76
C GLU A 53 -0.25 -7.46 1.42
N LEU A 54 0.76 -6.94 0.71
CA LEU A 54 0.77 -5.57 0.20
C LEU A 54 -0.49 -5.27 -0.61
N ALA A 55 -0.80 -6.15 -1.57
CA ALA A 55 -2.01 -6.00 -2.39
C ALA A 55 -3.27 -6.06 -1.53
N GLY A 56 -3.34 -6.95 -0.53
CA GLY A 56 -4.44 -7.05 0.43
C GLY A 56 -4.62 -5.79 1.26
N ILE A 57 -3.55 -5.32 1.92
CA ILE A 57 -3.52 -4.11 2.76
C ILE A 57 -3.94 -2.89 1.96
N VAL A 58 -3.38 -2.69 0.76
CA VAL A 58 -3.77 -1.57 -0.11
C VAL A 58 -5.24 -1.69 -0.53
N GLY A 59 -5.72 -2.89 -0.83
CA GLY A 59 -7.14 -3.12 -1.13
C GLY A 59 -8.05 -2.76 0.05
N GLN A 60 -7.69 -3.15 1.27
CA GLN A 60 -8.43 -2.83 2.49
C GLN A 60 -8.38 -1.33 2.82
N HIS A 61 -7.23 -0.67 2.69
CA HIS A 61 -7.12 0.77 2.92
C HIS A 61 -7.89 1.58 1.89
N LEU A 62 -7.92 1.15 0.63
CA LEU A 62 -8.69 1.84 -0.40
C LEU A 62 -10.20 1.61 -0.24
N THR A 63 -10.63 0.43 0.20
CA THR A 63 -12.06 0.22 0.51
C THR A 63 -12.51 0.96 1.76
N ALA A 64 -11.63 1.09 2.76
CA ALA A 64 -11.91 1.87 3.98
C ALA A 64 -11.89 3.38 3.71
N ALA A 65 -10.98 3.86 2.86
CA ALA A 65 -10.95 5.27 2.43
C ALA A 65 -12.10 5.61 1.47
N ALA A 66 -12.62 4.63 0.72
CA ALA A 66 -13.86 4.73 -0.05
C ALA A 66 -15.12 4.50 0.81
N GLY A 67 -14.97 4.41 2.14
CA GLY A 67 -16.07 4.29 3.11
C GLY A 67 -16.81 5.60 3.42
N VAL A 68 -16.53 6.67 2.68
CA VAL A 68 -17.43 7.81 2.51
C VAL A 68 -17.59 8.01 1.01
N GLU A 69 -18.84 8.21 0.55
CA GLU A 69 -19.23 8.32 -0.87
C GLU A 69 -19.55 6.99 -1.57
N GLY A 70 -20.69 6.40 -1.21
CA GLY A 70 -21.28 5.30 -1.97
C GLY A 70 -22.61 4.78 -1.43
N GLY A 71 -23.36 5.61 -0.70
CA GLY A 71 -24.75 5.35 -0.37
C GLY A 71 -25.65 6.25 -1.21
N GLN A 72 -26.06 5.75 -2.38
CA GLN A 72 -27.35 5.99 -3.04
C GLN A 72 -27.50 5.04 -4.23
#